data_AF-A0A9X6ZQ64-F1
#
_entry.id   AF-A0A9X6ZQ64-F1
#
_cell.length_a   1.000
_cell.length_b   1.000
_cell.length_c   1.000
_cell.angle_alpha   90.00
_cell.angle_beta   90.00
_cell.angle_gamma   90.00
#
_symmetry.space_group_name_H-M   'P 1'
#
loop_
_entity.id
_entity.type
_entity.pdbx_description
1 polymer ?
#
loop_
_entity_poly.entity_id
_entity_poly.type
_entity_poly.pdbx_seq_one_letter_code
_entity_poly.pdbx_strand_id
1 'polypeptide(L)'
;MLNQSKWDKIKEEVKKIVSMTSYATFVKNTSYIQDGDVLLIVSPNDFQRGWLAKNYTTLFSDTVAEVNGKRMEIKFVADDKTEQPLEKEVIKEEDGTERTLKEYLLNRVSELTDKVETLEKTVLKLMNNQNEVNKD
;
A
#
# COMPACT_ATOMS: atom_id res chain seq x y z
N MET A 1 17.23 -6.88 -19.27
CA MET A 1 16.07 -6.34 -18.53
C MET A 1 14.83 -7.07 -18.98
N LEU A 2 13.88 -7.30 -18.07
CA LEU A 2 12.60 -7.92 -18.35
C LEU A 2 11.76 -6.95 -19.20
N ASN A 3 11.00 -7.48 -20.15
CA ASN A 3 10.08 -6.71 -20.99
C ASN A 3 8.71 -7.39 -21.02
N GLN A 4 7.70 -6.71 -21.58
CA GLN A 4 6.33 -7.21 -21.58
C GLN A 4 6.19 -8.59 -22.25
N SER A 5 6.86 -8.82 -23.38
CA SER A 5 6.83 -10.12 -24.07
C SER A 5 7.38 -11.27 -23.21
N LYS A 6 8.48 -11.04 -22.47
CA LYS A 6 9.00 -12.02 -21.52
C LYS A 6 8.05 -12.25 -20.33
N TRP A 7 7.41 -11.20 -19.83
CA TRP A 7 6.42 -11.33 -18.76
C TRP A 7 5.22 -12.16 -19.17
N ASP A 8 4.70 -11.95 -20.39
CA ASP A 8 3.60 -12.75 -20.91
C ASP A 8 4.01 -14.22 -21.07
N LYS A 9 5.23 -14.47 -21.56
CA LYS A 9 5.80 -15.83 -21.60
C LYS A 9 5.94 -16.45 -20.22
N ILE A 10 6.40 -15.72 -19.20
CA ILE A 10 6.48 -16.21 -17.81
C ILE A 10 5.09 -16.65 -17.33
N LYS A 11 4.05 -15.83 -17.54
CA LYS A 11 2.68 -16.20 -17.15
C LYS A 11 2.18 -17.42 -17.92
N GLU A 12 2.54 -17.58 -19.19
CA GLU A 12 2.22 -18.77 -19.97
C GLU A 12 2.89 -20.04 -19.44
N GLU A 13 4.17 -19.98 -19.08
CA GLU A 13 4.87 -21.12 -18.47
C GLU A 13 4.28 -21.47 -17.09
N VAL A 14 4.00 -20.47 -16.25
CA VAL A 14 3.31 -20.68 -14.97
C VAL A 14 1.93 -21.34 -15.18
N LYS A 15 1.17 -20.90 -16.19
CA LYS A 15 -0.15 -21.46 -16.55
C LYS A 15 -0.10 -22.94 -16.89
N LYS A 16 1.01 -23.44 -17.45
CA LYS A 16 1.18 -24.87 -17.77
C LYS A 16 1.40 -25.72 -16.51
N ILE A 17 1.90 -25.13 -15.44
CA ILE A 17 2.28 -25.83 -14.21
C ILE A 17 1.14 -25.84 -13.19
N VAL A 18 0.36 -24.76 -13.12
CA VAL A 18 -0.74 -24.61 -12.16
C VAL A 18 -2.10 -24.96 -12.77
N SER A 19 -3.10 -25.27 -11.94
CA SER A 19 -4.46 -25.51 -12.43
C SER A 19 -5.06 -24.28 -13.11
N MET A 20 -5.99 -24.48 -14.05
CA MET A 20 -6.66 -23.38 -14.76
C MET A 20 -7.37 -22.42 -13.79
N THR A 21 -8.00 -22.95 -12.73
CA THR A 21 -8.63 -22.15 -11.68
C THR A 21 -7.58 -21.36 -10.90
N SER A 22 -6.49 -22.00 -10.47
CA SER A 22 -5.42 -21.31 -9.74
C SER A 22 -4.79 -20.18 -10.57
N TYR A 23 -4.56 -20.41 -11.87
CA TYR A 23 -4.09 -19.37 -12.77
C TYR A 23 -5.07 -18.20 -12.85
N ALA A 24 -6.34 -18.49 -13.10
CA ALA A 24 -7.38 -17.48 -13.24
C ALA A 24 -7.54 -16.63 -11.96
N THR A 25 -7.47 -17.26 -10.79
CA THR A 25 -7.62 -16.60 -9.50
C THR A 25 -6.39 -15.82 -9.08
N PHE A 26 -5.18 -16.41 -9.18
CA PHE A 26 -4.00 -15.85 -8.52
C PHE A 26 -2.97 -15.24 -9.48
N VAL A 27 -2.91 -15.65 -10.76
CA VAL A 27 -1.80 -15.27 -11.65
C VAL A 27 -2.24 -14.33 -12.77
N LYS A 28 -3.42 -14.56 -13.35
CA LYS A 28 -3.88 -13.87 -14.57
C LYS A 28 -3.83 -12.34 -14.46
N ASN A 29 -4.26 -11.80 -13.32
CA ASN A 29 -4.37 -10.36 -13.08
C ASN A 29 -3.17 -9.82 -12.30
N THR A 30 -1.97 -10.33 -12.56
CA THR A 30 -0.73 -9.81 -11.97
C THR A 30 0.06 -8.98 -12.98
N SER A 31 0.73 -7.94 -12.47
CA SER A 31 1.70 -7.15 -13.22
C SER A 31 3.07 -7.24 -12.56
N TYR A 32 4.07 -6.59 -13.14
CA TYR A 32 5.43 -6.62 -12.62
C TYR A 32 6.06 -5.24 -12.60
N ILE A 33 6.98 -5.04 -11.65
CA ILE A 33 7.92 -3.92 -11.60
C ILE A 33 9.31 -4.53 -11.38
N GLN A 34 10.26 -4.20 -12.25
CA GLN A 34 11.65 -4.61 -12.06
C GLN A 34 12.44 -3.49 -11.39
N ASP A 35 13.13 -3.81 -10.29
CA ASP A 35 14.08 -2.93 -9.61
C ASP A 35 15.41 -3.67 -9.45
N GLY A 36 16.38 -3.36 -10.31
CA GLY A 36 17.65 -4.09 -10.38
C GLY A 36 17.46 -5.60 -10.59
N ASP A 37 17.86 -6.37 -9.58
CA ASP A 37 17.77 -7.83 -9.54
C ASP A 37 16.55 -8.36 -8.78
N VAL A 38 15.67 -7.46 -8.34
CA VAL A 38 14.39 -7.78 -7.70
C VAL A 38 13.26 -7.63 -8.72
N LEU A 39 12.39 -8.64 -8.79
CA LEU A 39 11.14 -8.59 -9.54
C LEU A 39 9.97 -8.53 -8.55
N LEU A 40 9.32 -7.37 -8.51
CA LEU A 40 8.08 -7.17 -7.76
C LEU A 40 6.90 -7.65 -8.61
N ILE A 41 6.21 -8.68 -8.17
CA ILE A 41 4.97 -9.15 -8.77
C ILE A 41 3.82 -8.49 -8.03
N VAL A 42 3.07 -7.66 -8.74
CA VAL A 42 1.98 -6.87 -8.17
C VAL A 42 0.68 -7.64 -8.36
N SER A 43 -0.02 -7.90 -7.26
CA SER A 43 -1.34 -8.50 -7.25
C SER A 43 -2.43 -7.49 -6.88
N PRO A 44 -3.69 -7.68 -7.31
CA PRO A 44 -4.80 -6.77 -7.04
C PRO A 44 -5.15 -6.51 -5.57
N ASN A 45 -4.77 -7.40 -4.64
CA ASN A 45 -5.06 -7.24 -3.21
C ASN A 45 -4.08 -8.04 -2.33
N ASP A 46 -4.13 -7.74 -1.03
CA ASP A 46 -3.31 -8.32 0.04
C ASP A 46 -3.45 -9.84 0.17
N PHE A 47 -4.68 -10.36 0.03
CA PHE A 47 -4.95 -11.79 0.12
C PHE A 47 -4.26 -12.56 -1.01
N GLN A 48 -4.44 -12.11 -2.25
CA GLN A 48 -3.81 -12.70 -3.43
C GLN A 48 -2.28 -12.61 -3.33
N ARG A 49 -1.73 -11.47 -2.87
CA ARG A 49 -0.30 -11.32 -2.60
C ARG A 49 0.20 -12.38 -1.62
N GLY A 50 -0.45 -12.50 -0.46
CA GLY A 50 -0.06 -13.45 0.58
C GLY A 50 -0.13 -14.89 0.10
N TRP A 51 -1.17 -15.22 -0.67
CA TRP A 51 -1.33 -16.55 -1.25
C TRP A 51 -0.23 -16.85 -2.29
N LEU A 52 0.07 -15.90 -3.17
CA LEU A 52 1.15 -16.03 -4.16
C LEU A 52 2.52 -16.20 -3.50
N ALA A 53 2.84 -15.40 -2.48
CA ALA A 53 4.09 -15.50 -1.75
C ALA A 53 4.26 -16.86 -1.06
N LYS A 54 3.19 -17.38 -0.46
CA LYS A 54 3.23 -18.68 0.22
C LYS A 54 3.40 -19.85 -0.75
N ASN A 55 2.76 -19.79 -1.93
CA ASN A 55 2.64 -20.96 -2.80
C ASN A 55 3.55 -20.92 -4.03
N TYR A 56 3.79 -19.74 -4.61
CA TYR A 56 4.38 -19.60 -5.95
C TYR A 56 5.72 -18.85 -6.00
N THR A 57 6.35 -18.52 -4.86
CA THR A 57 7.66 -17.87 -4.84
C THR A 57 8.72 -18.64 -5.64
N THR A 58 8.88 -19.94 -5.35
CA THR A 58 9.86 -20.79 -6.06
C THR A 58 9.49 -20.95 -7.53
N LEU A 59 8.21 -21.17 -7.82
CA LEU A 59 7.71 -21.32 -9.18
C LEU A 59 8.06 -20.11 -10.04
N PHE A 60 7.73 -18.90 -9.58
CA PHE A 60 8.08 -17.67 -10.32
C PHE A 60 9.59 -17.47 -10.42
N SER A 61 10.35 -17.74 -9.36
CA SER A 61 11.81 -17.62 -9.39
C SER A 61 12.42 -18.48 -10.50
N ASP A 62 11.98 -19.73 -10.62
CA ASP A 62 12.53 -20.67 -11.58
C ASP A 62 12.06 -20.36 -13.01
N THR A 63 10.78 -20.05 -13.20
CA THR A 63 10.26 -19.63 -14.51
C THR A 63 10.90 -18.33 -15.00
N VAL A 64 11.12 -17.35 -14.11
CA VAL A 64 11.83 -16.10 -14.46
C VAL A 64 13.27 -16.40 -14.85
N ALA A 65 13.96 -17.28 -14.12
CA ALA A 65 15.33 -17.66 -14.47
C ALA A 65 15.40 -18.31 -15.86
N GLU A 66 14.46 -19.19 -16.19
CA GLU A 66 14.38 -19.86 -17.49
C GLU A 66 14.09 -18.88 -18.64
N VAL A 67 13.10 -18.00 -18.47
CA VAL A 67 12.69 -17.07 -19.54
C VAL A 67 13.63 -15.88 -19.67
N ASN A 68 14.13 -15.34 -18.56
CA ASN A 68 14.99 -14.16 -18.57
C ASN A 68 16.48 -14.50 -18.72
N GLY A 69 16.87 -15.76 -18.48
CA GLY A 69 18.27 -16.22 -18.49
C GLY A 69 19.07 -15.79 -17.26
N LYS A 70 18.41 -15.19 -16.25
CA LYS A 70 19.01 -14.73 -15.00
C LYS A 70 18.01 -14.93 -13.86
N ARG A 71 18.46 -15.50 -12.75
CA ARG A 71 17.67 -15.61 -11.52
C ARG A 71 17.50 -14.23 -10.89
N MET A 72 16.28 -13.93 -10.47
CA MET A 72 15.92 -12.68 -9.80
C MET A 72 15.28 -13.00 -8.45
N GLU A 73 15.44 -12.09 -7.49
CA GLU A 73 14.70 -12.18 -6.23
C GLU A 73 13.23 -11.85 -6.52
N ILE A 74 12.32 -12.74 -6.12
CA ILE A 74 10.88 -12.53 -6.32
C ILE A 74 10.27 -11.99 -5.03
N LYS A 75 9.59 -10.86 -5.12
CA LYS A 75 8.73 -10.34 -4.04
C LYS A 75 7.34 -10.12 -4.59
N PHE A 76 6.33 -10.37 -3.75
CA PHE A 76 4.94 -10.08 -4.08
C PHE A 76 4.49 -8.83 -3.32
N VAL A 77 3.83 -7.92 -4.01
CA VAL A 77 3.24 -6.71 -3.42
C VAL A 77 1.77 -6.60 -3.82
N ALA A 78 0.95 -6.03 -2.95
CA ALA A 78 -0.43 -5.71 -3.30
C ALA A 78 -0.45 -4.33 -3.98
N ASP A 79 -1.25 -4.19 -5.04
CA ASP A 79 -1.64 -2.89 -5.55
C ASP A 79 -2.67 -2.31 -4.57
N ASP A 80 -2.19 -1.74 -3.47
CA ASP A 80 -3.03 -1.04 -2.47
C ASP A 80 -3.67 0.24 -3.05
N LYS A 81 -3.69 0.40 -4.38
CA LYS A 81 -4.59 1.31 -5.10
C LYS A 81 -6.08 0.94 -4.98
N THR A 82 -6.46 0.06 -4.06
CA THR A 82 -7.65 0.39 -3.28
C THR A 82 -7.32 1.64 -2.47
N GLU A 83 -7.39 2.81 -3.11
CA GLU A 83 -8.09 3.91 -2.48
C GLU A 83 -9.38 3.28 -1.98
N GLN A 84 -9.44 2.94 -0.68
CA GLN A 84 -10.72 2.88 -0.02
C GLN A 84 -11.39 4.19 -0.43
N PRO A 85 -12.58 4.16 -1.05
CA PRO A 85 -13.16 5.39 -1.53
C PRO A 85 -13.66 6.15 -0.31
N LEU A 86 -12.72 6.80 0.41
CA LEU A 86 -12.97 7.81 1.44
C LEU A 86 -13.85 8.93 0.86
N GLU A 87 -13.89 9.04 -0.48
CA GLU A 87 -14.74 9.91 -1.28
C GLU A 87 -16.20 9.42 -1.42
N LYS A 88 -16.49 8.15 -1.16
CA LYS A 88 -17.85 7.57 -1.32
C LYS A 88 -18.51 7.20 0.01
N GLU A 89 -17.73 7.05 1.08
CA GLU A 89 -18.26 6.79 2.41
C GLU A 89 -18.76 8.09 3.02
N VAL A 90 -20.09 8.21 3.17
CA VAL A 90 -20.73 9.36 3.81
C VAL A 90 -20.94 9.05 5.28
N ILE A 91 -20.54 9.98 6.14
CA ILE A 91 -20.80 9.93 7.57
C ILE A 91 -21.74 11.06 7.96
N LYS A 92 -22.48 10.85 9.05
CA LYS A 92 -23.37 11.85 9.65
C LYS A 92 -22.80 12.27 11.00
N GLU A 93 -22.50 13.56 11.14
CA GLU A 93 -22.02 14.14 12.39
C GLU A 93 -23.15 14.29 13.42
N GLU A 94 -22.78 14.54 14.68
CA GLU A 94 -23.73 14.74 15.78
C GLU A 94 -24.68 15.93 15.53
N ASP A 95 -24.24 16.95 14.79
CA ASP A 95 -25.04 18.10 14.40
C ASP A 95 -25.97 17.83 13.20
N GLY A 96 -25.95 16.59 12.68
CA GLY A 96 -26.74 16.16 11.55
C GLY A 96 -26.13 16.44 10.18
N THR A 97 -24.96 17.09 10.11
CA THR A 97 -24.24 17.35 8.86
C THR A 97 -23.75 16.06 8.24
N GLU A 98 -24.04 15.87 6.95
CA GLU A 98 -23.49 14.76 6.16
C GLU A 98 -22.26 15.24 5.38
N ARG A 99 -21.19 14.46 5.44
CA ARG A 99 -19.97 14.71 4.66
C ARG A 99 -19.26 13.40 4.32
N THR A 100 -18.39 13.44 3.33
CA THR A 100 -17.55 12.27 3.04
C THR A 100 -16.55 12.04 4.18
N LEU A 101 -16.14 10.79 4.37
CA LEU A 101 -15.14 10.43 5.37
C LEU A 101 -13.81 11.18 5.11
N LYS A 102 -13.48 11.44 3.84
CA LYS A 102 -12.32 12.28 3.47
C LYS A 102 -12.45 13.71 4.00
N GLU A 103 -13.58 14.37 3.76
CA GLU A 103 -13.83 15.74 4.22
C GLU A 103 -13.84 15.82 5.75
N TYR A 104 -14.45 14.84 6.41
CA TYR A 104 -14.43 14.72 7.87
C TYR A 104 -13.00 14.68 8.42
N LEU A 105 -12.18 13.76 7.90
CA LEU A 105 -10.82 13.56 8.39
C LEU A 105 -9.95 14.80 8.12
N LEU A 106 -10.11 15.45 6.97
CA LEU A 106 -9.38 16.68 6.63
C LEU A 106 -9.71 17.82 7.58
N ASN A 107 -11.01 18.07 7.83
CA ASN A 107 -11.44 19.10 8.77
C ASN A 107 -10.90 18.80 10.17
N ARG A 108 -10.99 17.54 10.61
CA ARG A 108 -10.56 17.16 11.95
C ARG A 108 -9.06 17.33 12.15
N VAL A 109 -8.26 16.99 11.15
CA VAL A 109 -6.80 17.18 11.17
C VAL A 109 -6.44 18.67 11.24
N SER A 110 -7.14 19.52 10.47
CA SER A 110 -6.94 20.97 10.53
C SER A 110 -7.22 21.51 11.94
N GLU A 111 -8.39 21.20 12.51
CA GLU A 111 -8.77 21.65 13.86
C GLU A 111 -7.79 21.18 14.94
N LEU A 112 -7.30 19.95 14.83
CA LEU A 112 -6.32 19.40 15.78
C LEU A 112 -4.98 20.12 15.66
N THR A 113 -4.57 20.49 14.45
CA THR A 113 -3.33 21.26 14.21
C THR A 113 -3.41 22.64 14.88
N ASP A 114 -4.52 23.36 14.72
CA ASP A 114 -4.74 24.66 15.34
C ASP A 114 -4.78 24.58 16.88
N LYS A 115 -5.42 23.52 17.41
CA LYS A 115 -5.46 23.25 18.86
C LYS A 115 -4.07 22.96 19.40
N VAL A 116 -3.25 22.20 18.69
CA VAL A 116 -1.86 21.93 19.08
C VAL A 116 -1.06 23.22 19.12
N GLU A 117 -1.13 24.07 18.09
CA GLU A 117 -0.41 25.36 18.07
C GLU A 117 -0.84 26.27 19.24
N THR A 118 -2.14 26.28 19.55
CA THR A 118 -2.67 27.07 20.67
C THR A 118 -2.17 26.55 22.02
N LEU A 119 -2.13 25.23 22.19
CA LEU A 119 -1.59 24.59 23.40
C LEU A 119 -0.10 24.89 23.55
N GLU A 120 0.69 24.79 22.48
CA GLU A 120 2.12 25.13 22.49
C GLU A 120 2.36 26.58 22.92
N LYS A 121 1.61 27.54 22.36
CA LYS A 121 1.68 28.96 22.77
C LYS A 121 1.30 29.14 24.24
N THR A 122 0.31 28.41 24.73
CA THR A 122 -0.15 28.49 26.12
C THR A 122 0.90 27.94 27.08
N VAL A 123 1.51 26.80 26.74
CA VAL A 123 2.60 26.20 27.51
C VAL A 123 3.80 27.15 27.60
N LEU A 124 4.20 27.78 26.48
CA LEU A 124 5.30 28.76 26.46
C LEU A 124 5.05 29.95 27.39
N LYS A 125 3.82 30.49 27.41
CA LYS A 125 3.45 31.58 28.32
C LYS A 125 3.54 31.16 29.78
N LEU A 126 3.07 29.96 30.12
CA LEU A 126 3.13 29.45 31.49
C LEU A 126 4.57 29.23 31.97
N MET A 127 5.44 28.69 31.09
CA MET A 127 6.86 28.49 31.39
C MET A 127 7.58 29.82 31.64
N ASN A 128 7.29 30.86 30.85
CA ASN A 128 7.89 32.18 31.04
C ASN A 128 7.42 32.83 32.34
N ASN A 129 6.13 32.76 32.67
CA ASN A 129 5.60 33.34 33.90
C ASN A 129 6.16 32.65 35.16
N GLN A 130 6.38 31.32 35.15
CA GLN A 130 7.02 30.61 36.27
C GLN A 130 8.48 31.01 36.49
N ASN A 131 9.21 31.42 35.44
CA ASN A 131 10.59 31.88 35.57
C ASN A 131 10.69 33.31 36.13
N GLU A 132 9.65 34.13 35.97
CA GLU A 132 9.58 35.47 36.57
C GLU A 132 9.19 35.41 38.05
N VAL A 133 8.27 34.51 38.43
CA VAL A 133 7.83 34.36 39.84
C VAL A 133 8.91 33.73 40.74
N ASN A 134 9.86 32.97 40.19
CA ASN A 134 10.96 32.34 40.94
C ASN A 134 12.24 33.21 41.02
N LYS A 135 12.19 34.47 40.59
CA LYS A 135 13.34 35.39 40.57
C LYS A 135 13.36 36.44 41.70
N ASP A 136 12.34 36.45 42.57
CA ASP A 136 12.28 37.21 43.82
C ASP A 136 12.53 36.30 45.04
#